data_AF-A0A3E0JAR3-F1
#
_entry.id   AF-A0A3E0JAR3-F1
#
_cell.length_a   1.000
_cell.length_b   1.000
_cell.length_c   1.000
_cell.angle_alpha   90.00
_cell.angle_beta   90.00
_cell.angle_gamma   90.00
#
_symmetry.space_group_name_H-M   'P 1'
#
loop_
_entity.id
_entity.type
_entity.pdbx_description
1 polymer ?
#
loop_
_entity_poly.entity_id
_entity_poly.type
_entity_poly.pdbx_seq_one_letter_code
_entity_poly.pdbx_strand_id
1 'polypeptide(L)'
;SFAVMYMLDVHLGWAGGSGLIDFILVNALPGTGNWWMNLVAGAVFFVIYYFSFSFAIKKWDLATPGRGGQENKLYTRKDFNEQKKGSKGGQTKETAAAIMEALGGESNLKHVDACFTRLRVEVSEVGQINEERLKELGAAGVVKVDHNIQAIFGGRSDLYKNEINRIIKESNAS
;
A
#
# COMPACT_ATOMS: atom_id res chain seq x y z
N SER A 1 -14.14 -12.29 15.54
CA SER A 1 -14.28 -13.74 15.30
C SER A 1 -15.33 -13.94 14.24
N PHE A 2 -15.02 -14.67 13.16
CA PHE A 2 -15.98 -14.96 12.08
C PHE A 2 -17.20 -15.73 12.61
N ALA A 3 -16.99 -16.64 13.56
CA ALA A 3 -18.06 -17.45 14.16
C ALA A 3 -19.11 -16.61 14.92
N VAL A 4 -18.69 -15.58 15.66
CA VAL A 4 -19.61 -14.71 16.42
C VAL A 4 -20.44 -13.82 15.48
N MET A 5 -19.82 -13.32 14.41
CA MET A 5 -20.52 -12.53 13.39
C MET A 5 -21.53 -13.39 12.62
N TYR A 6 -21.17 -14.64 12.32
CA TYR A 6 -22.07 -15.61 11.69
C TYR A 6 -23.27 -15.96 12.60
N MET A 7 -23.04 -16.17 13.90
CA MET A 7 -24.14 -16.44 14.86
C MET A 7 -25.09 -15.25 15.05
N LEU A 8 -24.60 -14.02 14.89
CA LEU A 8 -25.40 -12.79 15.00
C LEU A 8 -26.02 -12.35 13.66
N ASP A 9 -25.89 -13.16 12.61
CA ASP A 9 -26.36 -12.86 11.24
C ASP A 9 -25.81 -11.53 10.68
N VAL A 10 -24.59 -11.19 11.10
CA VAL A 10 -23.91 -9.95 10.74
C VAL A 10 -23.19 -10.13 9.41
N HIS A 11 -23.72 -9.49 8.38
CA HIS A 11 -23.15 -9.49 7.05
C HIS A 11 -22.37 -8.18 6.84
N LEU A 12 -21.07 -8.32 6.60
CA LEU A 12 -20.17 -7.23 6.23
C LEU A 12 -19.77 -7.39 4.78
N GLY A 13 -20.48 -6.71 3.89
CA GLY A 13 -20.10 -6.59 2.50
C GLY A 13 -18.98 -5.56 2.33
N TRP A 14 -17.97 -5.91 1.53
CA TRP A 14 -16.83 -5.07 1.22
C TRP A 14 -16.76 -4.81 -0.29
N ALA A 15 -16.86 -3.54 -0.70
CA ALA A 15 -16.77 -3.12 -2.11
C ALA A 15 -15.48 -2.34 -2.42
N GLY A 16 -14.40 -2.61 -1.68
CA GLY A 16 -13.09 -2.00 -1.95
C GLY A 16 -12.85 -0.64 -1.29
N GLY A 17 -13.90 0.02 -0.80
CA GLY A 17 -13.78 1.20 0.05
C GLY A 17 -14.21 0.95 1.50
N SER A 18 -13.75 1.82 2.40
CA SER A 18 -14.00 1.75 3.86
C SER A 18 -14.86 2.93 4.35
N GLY A 19 -15.65 3.52 3.45
CA GLY A 19 -16.44 4.72 3.74
C GLY A 19 -17.89 4.43 4.13
N LEU A 20 -18.56 5.47 4.65
CA LEU A 20 -20.01 5.44 4.92
C LEU A 20 -20.83 5.16 3.65
N ILE A 21 -20.37 5.69 2.51
CA ILE A 21 -21.02 5.49 1.21
C ILE A 21 -21.02 4.00 0.84
N ASP A 22 -19.87 3.34 0.94
CA ASP A 22 -19.76 1.90 0.64
C ASP A 22 -20.58 1.05 1.62
N PHE A 23 -20.61 1.43 2.90
CA PHE A 23 -21.43 0.75 3.90
C PHE A 23 -22.91 0.76 3.50
N ILE A 24 -23.46 1.92 3.12
CA ILE A 24 -24.86 2.04 2.71
C ILE A 24 -25.11 1.22 1.43
N LEU A 25 -24.25 1.36 0.43
CA LEU A 25 -24.44 0.73 -0.88
C LEU A 25 -24.38 -0.80 -0.82
N VAL A 26 -23.54 -1.37 0.06
CA VAL A 26 -23.27 -2.82 0.08
C VAL A 26 -23.99 -3.54 1.23
N ASN A 27 -24.36 -2.83 2.29
CA ASN A 27 -24.98 -3.46 3.46
C ASN A 27 -26.44 -3.03 3.65
N ALA A 28 -26.75 -1.73 3.53
CA ALA A 28 -28.09 -1.22 3.76
C ALA A 28 -29.03 -1.39 2.55
N LEU A 29 -28.56 -1.08 1.34
CA LEU A 29 -29.38 -1.17 0.12
C LEU A 29 -29.68 -2.60 -0.36
N PRO A 30 -28.77 -3.59 -0.26
CA PRO A 30 -29.05 -4.95 -0.70
C PRO A 30 -30.03 -5.71 0.20
N GLY A 31 -30.55 -5.08 1.26
CA GLY A 31 -31.63 -5.64 2.07
C GLY A 31 -31.19 -6.71 3.08
N THR A 32 -29.92 -6.72 3.50
CA THR A 32 -29.53 -7.57 4.64
C THR A 32 -30.27 -7.09 5.89
N GLY A 33 -31.20 -7.91 6.42
CA GLY A 33 -32.13 -7.47 7.47
C GLY A 33 -31.45 -6.95 8.75
N ASN A 34 -30.21 -7.38 8.98
CA ASN A 34 -29.41 -7.05 10.17
C ASN A 34 -28.26 -6.06 9.90
N TRP A 35 -28.34 -5.25 8.83
CA TRP A 35 -27.29 -4.28 8.48
C TRP A 35 -26.90 -3.33 9.63
N TRP A 36 -27.84 -2.99 10.52
CA TRP A 36 -27.63 -2.14 11.70
C TRP A 36 -26.77 -2.80 12.78
N MET A 37 -26.75 -4.14 12.83
CA MET A 37 -25.93 -4.90 13.78
C MET A 37 -24.44 -4.69 13.54
N ASN A 38 -24.05 -4.33 12.30
CA ASN A 38 -22.68 -3.91 11.99
C ASN A 38 -22.25 -2.67 12.80
N LEU A 39 -23.16 -1.72 13.03
CA LEU A 39 -22.88 -0.53 13.83
C LEU A 39 -22.74 -0.87 15.31
N VAL A 40 -23.60 -1.76 15.82
CA VAL A 40 -23.53 -2.24 17.21
C VAL A 40 -22.23 -3.01 17.45
N ALA A 41 -21.89 -3.94 16.55
CA ALA A 41 -20.62 -4.66 16.60
C ALA A 41 -19.43 -3.69 16.54
N GLY A 42 -19.47 -2.71 15.63
CA GLY A 42 -18.46 -1.66 15.54
C GLY A 42 -18.29 -0.87 16.83
N ALA A 43 -19.38 -0.49 17.49
CA ALA A 43 -19.36 0.19 18.78
C ALA A 43 -18.75 -0.68 19.90
N VAL A 44 -19.11 -1.97 19.95
CA VAL A 44 -18.53 -2.92 20.92
C VAL A 44 -17.03 -3.08 20.69
N PHE A 45 -16.60 -3.28 19.44
CA PHE A 45 -15.17 -3.35 19.11
C PHE A 45 -14.43 -2.05 19.42
N PHE A 46 -15.04 -0.89 19.17
CA PHE A 46 -14.49 0.42 19.53
C PHE A 46 -14.21 0.51 21.03
N VAL A 47 -15.18 0.13 21.87
CA VAL A 47 -15.02 0.12 23.32
C VAL A 47 -13.89 -0.84 23.73
N ILE A 48 -13.93 -2.09 23.26
CA ILE A 48 -12.92 -3.09 23.61
C ILE A 48 -11.52 -2.61 23.23
N TYR A 49 -11.32 -2.15 21.99
CA TYR A 49 -10.03 -1.68 21.51
C TYR A 49 -9.59 -0.41 22.22
N TYR A 50 -10.47 0.57 22.41
CA TYR A 50 -10.11 1.80 23.11
C TYR A 50 -9.56 1.50 24.50
N PHE A 51 -10.26 0.67 25.29
CA PHE A 51 -9.81 0.34 26.64
C PHE A 51 -8.60 -0.58 26.66
N SER A 52 -8.55 -1.62 25.81
CA SER A 52 -7.43 -2.56 25.77
C SER A 52 -6.13 -1.88 25.32
N PHE A 53 -6.18 -1.11 24.23
CA PHE A 53 -5.01 -0.37 23.74
C PHE A 53 -4.64 0.76 24.69
N SER A 54 -5.60 1.54 25.21
CA SER A 54 -5.27 2.61 26.18
C SER A 54 -4.62 2.05 27.44
N PHE A 55 -5.10 0.90 27.93
CA PHE A 55 -4.49 0.22 29.06
C PHE A 55 -3.07 -0.26 28.72
N ALA A 56 -2.90 -0.96 27.60
CA ALA A 56 -1.59 -1.45 27.15
C ALA A 56 -0.56 -0.31 26.95
N ILE A 57 -0.97 0.78 26.30
CA ILE A 57 -0.13 1.96 26.04
C ILE A 57 0.32 2.62 27.34
N LYS A 58 -0.60 2.81 28.29
CA LYS A 58 -0.29 3.42 29.59
C LYS A 58 0.52 2.50 30.51
N LYS A 59 0.25 1.20 30.49
CA LYS A 59 0.86 0.21 31.39
C LYS A 59 2.26 -0.20 30.96
N TRP A 60 2.49 -0.36 29.66
CA TRP A 60 3.75 -0.88 29.10
C TRP A 60 4.56 0.15 28.31
N ASP A 61 4.16 1.41 28.42
CA ASP A 61 4.83 2.52 27.75
C ASP A 61 5.12 2.27 26.25
N LEU A 62 4.16 1.67 25.53
CA LEU A 62 4.31 1.37 24.11
C LEU A 62 4.58 2.62 23.27
N ALA A 63 5.53 2.52 22.35
CA ALA A 63 5.87 3.58 21.40
C ALA A 63 4.79 3.67 20.30
N THR A 64 3.74 4.43 20.54
CA THR A 64 2.72 4.76 19.54
C THR A 64 3.12 6.01 18.74
N PRO A 65 2.81 6.08 17.43
CA PRO A 65 3.07 7.28 16.63
C PRO A 65 2.50 8.54 17.29
N GLY A 66 3.35 9.55 17.55
CA GLY A 66 2.98 10.79 18.25
C GLY A 66 3.26 10.80 19.76
N ARG A 67 3.78 9.71 20.33
CA ARG A 67 4.25 9.62 21.73
C ARG A 67 5.78 9.50 21.74
N GLY A 68 6.47 10.30 22.55
CA GLY A 68 7.94 10.31 22.58
C GLY A 68 8.63 11.21 21.54
N GLY A 69 7.99 12.30 21.12
CA GLY A 69 8.62 13.31 20.25
C GLY A 69 8.72 12.96 18.76
N GLN A 70 8.09 11.85 18.33
CA GLN A 70 7.93 11.58 16.91
C GLN A 70 6.88 12.52 16.31
N GLU A 71 7.35 13.47 15.51
CA GLU A 71 6.51 14.38 14.72
C GLU A 71 5.66 13.58 13.73
N ASN A 72 4.39 13.34 14.08
CA ASN A 72 3.37 12.98 13.09
C ASN A 72 3.08 14.23 12.26
N LYS A 73 3.84 14.44 11.17
CA LYS A 73 3.49 15.44 10.17
C LYS A 73 2.11 15.13 9.61
N LEU A 74 1.13 15.91 10.04
CA LEU A 74 -0.21 15.91 9.46
C LEU A 74 -0.12 16.50 8.06
N TYR A 75 -0.02 15.63 7.06
CA TYR A 75 -0.02 16.05 5.66
C TYR A 75 -1.40 16.63 5.30
N THR A 76 -1.43 17.92 5.03
CA THR A 76 -2.60 18.62 4.52
C THR A 76 -2.75 18.37 3.02
N ARG A 77 -3.96 18.51 2.46
CA ARG A 77 -4.18 18.42 1.00
C ARG A 77 -3.29 19.37 0.19
N LYS A 78 -2.85 20.48 0.79
CA LYS A 78 -1.86 21.40 0.20
C LYS A 78 -0.49 20.74 0.09
N ASP A 79 0.00 20.08 1.14
CA ASP A 79 1.26 19.32 1.12
C ASP A 79 1.23 18.20 0.09
N PHE A 80 0.08 17.54 -0.08
CA PHE A 80 -0.10 16.49 -1.09
C PHE A 80 -0.05 17.06 -2.53
N ASN A 81 -0.67 18.22 -2.75
CA ASN A 81 -0.63 18.91 -4.05
C ASN A 81 0.73 19.56 -4.33
N GLU A 82 1.45 20.02 -3.31
CA GLU A 82 2.82 20.52 -3.42
C GLU A 82 3.81 19.39 -3.64
N GLN A 83 3.61 18.20 -3.07
CA GLN A 83 4.38 17.00 -3.39
C GLN A 83 4.08 16.50 -4.82
N LYS A 84 2.86 16.70 -5.31
CA LYS A 84 2.48 16.49 -6.73
C LYS A 84 3.08 17.53 -7.67
N LYS A 85 3.26 18.78 -7.24
CA LYS A 85 3.94 19.84 -8.01
C LYS A 85 5.46 19.77 -7.90
N GLY A 86 5.99 19.21 -6.81
CA GLY A 86 7.41 19.02 -6.53
C GLY A 86 7.97 17.71 -7.06
N SER A 87 7.13 16.71 -7.33
CA SER A 87 7.47 15.58 -8.20
C SER A 87 7.49 16.08 -9.63
N LYS A 88 8.61 16.69 -10.03
CA LYS A 88 8.95 16.89 -11.44
C LYS A 88 8.67 15.56 -12.14
N GLY A 89 7.77 15.51 -13.12
CA GLY A 89 7.51 14.29 -13.90
C GLY A 89 8.80 13.68 -14.48
N GLY A 90 9.83 14.50 -14.70
CA GLY A 90 11.19 14.06 -15.04
C GLY A 90 11.88 13.22 -13.94
N GLN A 91 11.73 13.56 -12.66
CA GLN A 91 12.37 12.82 -11.57
C GLN A 91 11.77 11.42 -11.39
N THR A 92 10.46 11.25 -11.58
CA THR A 92 9.82 9.93 -11.56
C THR A 92 10.26 9.08 -12.75
N LYS A 93 10.39 9.66 -13.94
CA LYS A 93 10.88 8.98 -15.15
C LYS A 93 12.35 8.56 -15.03
N GLU A 94 13.21 9.46 -14.57
CA GLU A 94 14.63 9.17 -14.30
C GLU A 94 14.78 8.08 -13.24
N THR A 95 14.00 8.16 -12.16
CA THR A 95 14.03 7.13 -11.10
C THR A 95 13.51 5.79 -11.62
N ALA A 96 12.44 5.78 -12.42
CA ALA A 96 11.91 4.55 -13.03
C ALA A 96 12.92 3.90 -13.99
N ALA A 97 13.64 4.69 -14.80
CA ALA A 97 14.71 4.21 -15.65
C ALA A 97 15.88 3.64 -14.83
N ALA A 98 16.31 4.33 -13.77
CA ALA A 98 17.36 3.83 -12.87
C ALA A 98 16.93 2.55 -12.12
N ILE A 99 15.66 2.42 -11.75
CA ILE A 99 15.10 1.19 -11.16
C ILE A 99 15.16 0.06 -12.20
N MET A 100 14.81 0.34 -13.46
CA MET A 100 14.87 -0.63 -14.56
C MET A 100 16.30 -1.14 -14.78
N GLU A 101 17.28 -0.24 -14.82
CA GLU A 101 18.70 -0.58 -14.94
C GLU A 101 19.17 -1.43 -13.74
N ALA A 102 18.77 -1.07 -12.52
CA ALA A 102 19.10 -1.82 -11.32
C ALA A 102 18.49 -3.22 -11.27
N LEU A 103 17.43 -3.48 -12.06
CA LEU A 103 16.81 -4.80 -12.22
C LEU A 103 17.46 -5.64 -13.33
N GLY A 104 18.51 -5.14 -14.00
CA GLY A 104 19.19 -5.81 -15.11
C GLY A 104 18.79 -5.28 -16.50
N GLY A 105 18.07 -4.15 -16.56
CA GLY A 105 17.63 -3.53 -17.81
C GLY A 105 16.40 -4.18 -18.43
N GLU A 106 15.93 -3.65 -19.56
CA GLU A 106 14.69 -4.09 -20.24
C GLU A 106 14.71 -5.58 -20.60
N SER A 107 15.84 -6.10 -21.08
CA SER A 107 15.98 -7.49 -21.50
C SER A 107 15.82 -8.49 -20.34
N ASN A 108 16.03 -8.05 -19.10
CA ASN A 108 15.88 -8.91 -17.92
C ASN A 108 14.46 -8.91 -17.36
N LEU A 109 13.58 -8.00 -17.78
CA LEU A 109 12.23 -7.83 -17.24
C LEU A 109 11.21 -8.63 -18.05
N LYS A 110 10.54 -9.59 -17.42
CA LYS A 110 9.43 -10.35 -18.04
C LYS A 110 8.09 -9.72 -17.75
N HIS A 111 7.83 -9.41 -16.48
CA HIS A 111 6.56 -8.86 -16.04
C HIS A 111 6.77 -7.83 -14.93
N VAL A 112 6.15 -6.67 -15.07
CA VAL A 112 6.27 -5.56 -14.10
C VAL A 112 4.88 -5.17 -13.61
N ASP A 113 4.62 -5.45 -12.34
CA ASP A 113 3.37 -5.14 -11.65
C ASP A 113 3.65 -4.41 -10.32
N ALA A 114 2.62 -3.82 -9.70
CA ALA A 114 2.75 -3.19 -8.40
C ALA A 114 1.49 -3.37 -7.55
N CYS A 115 1.69 -3.67 -6.28
CA CYS A 115 0.69 -3.48 -5.23
C CYS A 115 0.79 -2.04 -4.67
N PHE A 116 -0.03 -1.73 -3.66
CA PHE A 116 -0.05 -0.41 -3.02
C PHE A 116 1.34 0.07 -2.52
N THR A 117 2.16 -0.82 -1.97
CA THR A 117 3.48 -0.47 -1.41
C THR A 117 4.67 -1.18 -2.02
N ARG A 118 4.43 -2.11 -2.97
CA ARG A 118 5.46 -3.03 -3.49
C ARG A 118 5.43 -3.04 -5.01
N LEU A 119 6.58 -2.78 -5.63
CA LEU A 119 6.85 -3.07 -7.03
C LEU A 119 7.24 -4.54 -7.14
N ARG A 120 6.50 -5.32 -7.92
CA ARG A 120 6.70 -6.74 -8.17
C ARG A 120 7.20 -6.92 -9.59
N VAL A 121 8.35 -7.57 -9.72
CA VAL A 121 9.02 -7.73 -11.00
C VAL A 121 9.42 -9.19 -11.16
N GLU A 122 8.94 -9.80 -12.24
CA GLU A 122 9.45 -11.09 -12.69
C GLU A 122 10.66 -10.84 -13.61
N VAL A 123 11.79 -11.44 -13.25
CA VAL A 123 13.06 -11.30 -13.99
C VAL A 123 13.49 -12.61 -14.64
N SER A 124 14.29 -12.53 -15.69
CA SER A 124 14.92 -13.71 -16.31
C SER A 124 16.10 -14.21 -15.48
N GLU A 125 16.97 -13.32 -15.03
CA GLU A 125 18.21 -13.62 -14.32
C GLU A 125 18.32 -12.79 -13.04
N VAL A 126 18.46 -13.47 -11.91
CA VAL A 126 18.52 -12.83 -10.58
C VAL A 126 19.90 -12.23 -10.32
N GLY A 127 20.94 -12.79 -10.93
CA GLY A 127 22.33 -12.33 -10.78
C GLY A 127 22.61 -10.92 -11.33
N GLN A 128 21.74 -10.40 -12.21
CA GLN A 128 21.89 -9.06 -12.80
C GLN A 128 21.26 -7.94 -11.96
N ILE A 129 20.68 -8.28 -10.81
CA ILE A 129 19.96 -7.32 -9.96
C ILE A 129 20.90 -6.68 -8.95
N ASN A 130 20.91 -5.35 -8.92
CA ASN A 130 21.61 -4.55 -7.92
C ASN A 130 20.67 -4.11 -6.80
N GLU A 131 20.65 -4.85 -5.71
CA GLU A 131 19.82 -4.55 -4.54
C GLU A 131 20.21 -3.28 -3.80
N GLU A 132 21.51 -2.99 -3.73
CA GLU A 132 22.02 -1.79 -3.08
C GLU A 132 21.51 -0.56 -3.81
N ARG A 133 21.57 -0.59 -5.15
CA ARG A 133 21.05 0.48 -5.98
C ARG A 133 19.54 0.67 -5.81
N LEU A 134 18.76 -0.41 -5.70
CA LEU A 134 17.31 -0.31 -5.43
C LEU A 134 17.02 0.36 -4.08
N LYS A 135 17.83 0.08 -3.05
CA LYS A 135 17.72 0.76 -1.74
C LYS A 135 18.11 2.23 -1.82
N GLU A 136 19.16 2.57 -2.56
CA GLU A 136 19.56 3.97 -2.83
C GLU A 136 18.46 4.76 -3.56
N LEU A 137 17.75 4.11 -4.49
CA LEU A 137 16.63 4.69 -5.22
C LEU A 137 15.35 4.83 -4.36
N GLY A 138 15.41 4.44 -3.07
CA GLY A 138 14.37 4.68 -2.08
C GLY A 138 13.49 3.47 -1.78
N ALA A 139 13.93 2.25 -2.10
CA ALA A 139 13.28 1.04 -1.60
C ALA A 139 13.58 0.86 -0.10
N ALA A 140 12.54 0.69 0.72
CA ALA A 140 12.69 0.35 2.13
C ALA A 140 13.23 -1.07 2.33
N GLY A 141 13.07 -1.93 1.33
CA GLY A 141 13.57 -3.29 1.31
C GLY A 141 13.36 -3.93 -0.05
N VAL A 142 14.17 -4.96 -0.33
CA VAL A 142 14.09 -5.79 -1.53
C VAL A 142 14.00 -7.24 -1.08
N VAL A 143 13.05 -7.99 -1.64
CA VAL A 143 12.84 -9.41 -1.36
C VAL A 143 12.96 -10.17 -2.67
N LYS A 144 13.79 -11.22 -2.69
CA LYS A 144 13.91 -12.14 -3.83
C LYS A 144 13.28 -13.47 -3.49
N VAL A 145 12.42 -13.96 -4.36
CA VAL A 145 11.84 -15.30 -4.30
C VAL A 145 11.92 -15.89 -5.69
N ASP A 146 12.89 -16.78 -5.91
CA ASP A 146 13.24 -17.31 -7.23
C ASP A 146 13.43 -16.17 -8.24
N HIS A 147 12.64 -16.16 -9.32
CA HIS A 147 12.64 -15.13 -10.36
C HIS A 147 11.74 -13.91 -10.05
N ASN A 148 11.14 -13.84 -8.86
CA ASN A 148 10.25 -12.75 -8.46
C ASN A 148 10.92 -11.82 -7.45
N ILE A 149 10.98 -10.54 -7.81
CA ILE A 149 11.59 -9.48 -7.02
C ILE A 149 10.50 -8.56 -6.50
N GLN A 150 10.53 -8.25 -5.21
CA GLN A 150 9.63 -7.30 -4.58
C GLN A 150 10.42 -6.17 -3.95
N ALA A 151 10.37 -4.99 -4.56
CA ALA A 151 10.96 -3.77 -4.02
C ALA A 151 9.89 -2.91 -3.35
N ILE A 152 10.10 -2.51 -2.10
CA ILE A 152 9.11 -1.80 -1.28
C ILE A 152 9.34 -0.29 -1.42
N PHE A 153 8.67 0.37 -2.38
CA PHE A 153 8.78 1.82 -2.61
C PHE A 153 7.67 2.65 -1.93
N GLY A 154 6.77 2.00 -1.19
CA GLY A 154 5.59 2.63 -0.60
C GLY A 154 4.61 3.07 -1.69
N GLY A 155 3.83 4.12 -1.42
CA GLY A 155 2.77 4.62 -2.33
C GLY A 155 3.24 5.08 -3.72
N ARG A 156 4.55 5.06 -3.99
CA ARG A 156 5.15 5.36 -5.31
C ARG A 156 5.27 4.14 -6.23
N SER A 157 5.03 2.93 -5.71
CA SER A 157 5.24 1.68 -6.45
C SER A 157 4.43 1.61 -7.76
N ASP A 158 3.17 2.05 -7.73
CA ASP A 158 2.32 2.08 -8.92
C ASP A 158 2.81 3.10 -9.97
N LEU A 159 3.33 4.25 -9.52
CA LEU A 159 3.89 5.27 -10.40
C LEU A 159 5.12 4.74 -11.16
N TYR A 160 6.03 4.05 -10.45
CA TYR A 160 7.20 3.44 -11.08
C TYR A 160 6.84 2.32 -12.05
N LYS A 161 5.88 1.45 -11.70
CA LYS A 161 5.35 0.41 -12.60
C LYS A 161 4.84 1.02 -13.91
N ASN A 162 4.00 2.05 -13.81
CA ASN A 162 3.40 2.67 -14.99
C ASN A 162 4.46 3.29 -15.91
N GLU A 163 5.49 3.93 -15.34
CA GLU A 163 6.55 4.56 -16.11
C GLU A 163 7.53 3.54 -16.71
N ILE A 164 7.89 2.46 -16.00
CA ILE A 164 8.68 1.35 -16.53
C ILE A 164 7.96 0.71 -17.72
N ASN A 165 6.67 0.38 -17.56
CA ASN A 165 5.87 -0.20 -18.65
C ASN A 165 5.70 0.75 -19.83
N ARG A 166 5.71 2.07 -19.58
CA ARG A 166 5.71 3.07 -20.65
C ARG A 166 7.01 3.05 -21.43
N ILE A 167 8.16 3.04 -20.75
CA ILE A 167 9.49 2.98 -21.36
C ILE A 167 9.64 1.72 -22.23
N ILE A 168 9.23 0.55 -21.70
CA ILE A 168 9.25 -0.73 -22.45
C ILE A 168 8.38 -0.64 -23.72
N LYS A 169 7.20 -0.03 -23.63
CA LYS A 169 6.34 0.15 -24.81
C LYS A 169 6.92 1.10 -25.86
N GLU A 170 7.55 2.19 -25.42
CA GLU A 170 8.21 3.16 -26.31
C GLU A 170 9.43 2.52 -27.02
N SER A 171 10.19 1.68 -26.31
CA SER A 171 11.34 0.91 -26.82
C SER A 171 10.93 -0.09 -27.90
N ASN A 172 9.89 -0.89 -27.65
CA ASN A 172 9.40 -1.89 -28.61
C ASN A 172 8.73 -1.29 -29.87
N ALA A 173 8.42 0.02 -29.86
CA ALA A 173 7.78 0.71 -30.98
C ALA A 173 8.79 1.41 -31.91
N SER A 174 10.07 1.44 -31.54
CA SER A 174 11.18 2.05 -32.30
C SER A 174 12.03 0.97 -32.98
#